data_AF-A0A6L9MCI4-F1
#
_entry.id   AF-A0A6L9MCI4-F1
#
_cell.length_a   1.000
_cell.length_b   1.000
_cell.length_c   1.000
_cell.angle_alpha   90.00
_cell.angle_beta   90.00
_cell.angle_gamma   90.00
#
_symmetry.space_group_name_H-M   'P 1'
#
loop_
_entity.id
_entity.type
_entity.pdbx_description
1 polymer ?
#
loop_
_entity_poly.entity_id
_entity_poly.type
_entity_poly.pdbx_seq_one_letter_code
_entity_poly.pdbx_strand_id
1 'polypeptide(L)'
;MYEVEIGETERFRIDCGLYGLEAERYEQALRILRSDPVIGKQRPDSPALWDWSFRSLRITYALSDQIDRIVLLRVVPLESPVARPIQAVLKAIRVINDVKRLFGL
;
A
#
# COMPACT_ATOMS: atom_id res chain seq x y z
N MET A 1 16.92 -25.62 3.03
CA MET A 1 15.65 -24.88 3.11
C MET A 1 15.83 -23.71 2.16
N TYR A 2 15.12 -23.68 1.03
CA TYR A 2 15.27 -22.59 0.06
C TYR A 2 14.59 -21.36 0.64
N GLU A 3 15.35 -20.31 0.90
CA GLU A 3 14.83 -19.05 1.43
C GLU A 3 14.39 -18.18 0.25
N VAL A 4 13.13 -17.76 0.25
CA VAL A 4 12.60 -16.86 -0.78
C VAL A 4 13.17 -15.46 -0.56
N GLU A 5 13.89 -14.95 -1.55
CA GLU A 5 14.42 -13.58 -1.52
C GLU A 5 13.28 -12.59 -1.80
N ILE A 6 13.13 -11.57 -0.94
CA ILE A 6 12.14 -10.51 -1.15
C ILE A 6 12.87 -9.20 -1.42
N GLY A 7 12.66 -8.65 -2.61
CA GLY A 7 13.08 -7.30 -2.99
C GLY A 7 11.92 -6.31 -2.98
N GLU A 8 12.22 -5.04 -2.76
CA GLU A 8 11.24 -3.95 -2.76
C GLU A 8 11.62 -2.88 -3.78
N THR A 9 10.61 -2.37 -4.48
CA THR A 9 10.78 -1.15 -5.29
C THR A 9 10.72 0.10 -4.40
N GLU A 10 11.28 1.22 -4.89
CA GLU A 10 11.10 2.52 -4.24
C GLU A 10 9.63 2.90 -4.13
N ARG A 11 8.83 2.61 -5.17
CA ARG A 11 7.40 2.88 -5.16
C ARG A 11 6.67 2.16 -4.03
N PHE A 12 6.99 0.88 -3.83
CA PHE A 12 6.43 0.09 -2.74
C PHE A 12 6.74 0.72 -1.37
N ARG A 13 8.00 1.13 -1.12
CA ARG A 13 8.40 1.79 0.14
C ARG A 13 7.61 3.08 0.41
N ILE A 14 7.40 3.89 -0.62
CA ILE A 14 6.59 5.11 -0.53
C ILE A 14 5.13 4.78 -0.22
N ASP A 15 4.55 3.79 -0.91
CA ASP A 15 3.17 3.38 -0.70
C ASP A 15 2.94 2.82 0.71
N CYS A 16 3.91 2.09 1.29
CA CYS A 16 3.84 1.61 2.67
C CYS A 16 3.66 2.76 3.67
N GLY A 17 4.47 3.81 3.54
CA GLY A 17 4.37 5.00 4.39
C GLY A 17 3.08 5.78 4.16
N LEU A 18 2.60 5.85 2.91
CA LEU A 18 1.38 6.58 2.57
C LEU A 18 0.10 5.88 3.06
N TYR A 19 0.07 4.55 3.02
CA TYR A 19 -1.14 3.76 3.31
C TYR A 19 -1.09 3.00 4.64
N GLY A 20 -0.06 3.24 5.47
CA GLY A 20 0.02 2.71 6.83
C GLY A 20 0.33 1.21 6.91
N LEU A 21 1.20 0.71 6.02
CA LEU A 21 1.83 -0.60 6.18
C LEU A 21 3.04 -0.44 7.12
N GLU A 22 2.75 -0.26 8.41
CA GLU A 22 3.72 -0.05 9.48
C GLU A 22 4.59 -1.28 9.76
N ALA A 23 5.73 -1.09 10.44
CA ALA A 23 6.77 -2.10 10.67
C ALA A 23 6.26 -3.49 11.10
N GLU A 24 5.37 -3.59 12.10
CA GLU A 24 4.86 -4.89 12.57
C GLU A 24 4.01 -5.60 11.49
N ARG A 25 3.14 -4.84 10.80
CA ARG A 25 2.28 -5.37 9.73
C ARG A 25 3.10 -5.73 8.50
N TYR A 26 4.13 -4.94 8.23
CA TYR A 26 5.09 -5.17 7.17
C TYR A 26 5.83 -6.49 7.37
N GLU A 27 6.43 -6.69 8.55
CA GLU A 27 7.12 -7.95 8.90
C GLU A 27 6.18 -9.15 8.87
N GLN A 28 4.92 -8.97 9.29
CA GLN A 28 3.91 -10.02 9.15
C GLN A 28 3.64 -10.37 7.67
N ALA A 29 3.51 -9.35 6.81
CA ALA A 29 3.29 -9.56 5.38
C ALA A 29 4.47 -10.30 4.74
N LEU A 30 5.71 -9.93 5.07
CA LEU A 30 6.91 -10.60 4.58
C LEU A 30 6.98 -12.06 5.03
N ARG A 31 6.67 -12.34 6.30
CA ARG A 31 6.68 -13.72 6.82
C ARG A 31 5.68 -14.60 6.08
N ILE A 32 4.49 -14.08 5.82
CA ILE A 32 3.46 -14.81 5.07
C ILE A 32 3.94 -15.05 3.63
N LEU A 33 4.46 -14.04 2.95
CA LEU A 33 4.96 -14.18 1.58
C LEU A 33 6.13 -15.17 1.46
N ARG A 34 7.01 -15.23 2.46
CA ARG A 34 8.08 -16.25 2.50
C ARG A 34 7.52 -17.66 2.69
N SER A 35 6.44 -17.82 3.44
CA SER A 35 5.81 -19.13 3.66
C SER A 35 4.91 -19.57 2.50
N ASP A 36 4.28 -18.62 1.81
CA ASP A 36 3.37 -18.86 0.70
C ASP A 36 3.52 -17.74 -0.37
N PRO A 37 4.47 -17.89 -1.30
CA PRO A 37 4.71 -16.93 -2.38
C PRO A 37 3.55 -16.78 -3.37
N VAL A 38 2.66 -17.77 -3.44
CA VAL A 38 1.53 -17.85 -4.39
C VAL A 38 0.19 -17.52 -3.75
N ILE A 39 0.18 -16.93 -2.55
CA ILE A 39 -1.02 -16.56 -1.80
C ILE A 39 -1.93 -15.55 -2.53
N GLY A 40 -1.37 -14.77 -3.46
CA GLY A 40 -2.10 -13.79 -4.25
C GLY A 40 -2.94 -14.42 -5.38
N LYS A 41 -3.59 -13.56 -6.15
CA LYS A 41 -4.21 -13.94 -7.43
C LYS A 41 -3.35 -13.39 -8.56
N GLN A 42 -2.96 -14.26 -9.49
CA GLN A 42 -2.27 -13.85 -10.70
C GLN A 42 -3.17 -12.95 -11.55
N ARG A 43 -2.59 -11.89 -12.12
CA ARG A 43 -3.31 -10.95 -12.96
C ARG A 43 -3.57 -11.54 -14.35
N PRO A 44 -4.79 -11.41 -14.89
CA PRO A 44 -5.12 -11.96 -16.21
C PRO A 44 -4.39 -11.21 -17.34
N ASP A 45 -4.08 -9.93 -17.16
CA ASP A 45 -3.39 -9.07 -18.13
C ASP A 45 -1.86 -9.18 -18.05
N SER A 46 -1.31 -9.74 -16.97
CA SER A 46 0.12 -9.90 -16.80
C SER A 46 0.44 -11.09 -15.89
N PRO A 47 0.76 -12.27 -16.45
CA PRO A 47 1.03 -13.50 -15.70
C PRO A 47 2.20 -13.37 -14.70
N ALA A 48 3.16 -12.47 -14.95
CA ALA A 48 4.25 -12.23 -14.01
C ALA A 48 3.80 -11.48 -12.73
N LEU A 49 2.58 -10.92 -12.69
CA LEU A 49 2.08 -10.08 -11.62
C LEU A 49 0.99 -10.77 -10.80
N TRP A 50 1.06 -10.55 -9.50
CA TRP A 50 0.17 -11.11 -8.50
C TRP A 50 -0.39 -9.99 -7.64
N ASP A 51 -1.68 -10.07 -7.33
CA ASP A 51 -2.36 -9.21 -6.37
C ASP A 51 -2.78 -10.01 -5.16
N TRP A 52 -2.23 -9.67 -4.00
CA TRP A 52 -2.61 -10.24 -2.72
C TRP A 52 -3.36 -9.22 -1.87
N SER A 53 -4.51 -9.63 -1.34
CA SER A 53 -5.29 -8.84 -0.39
C SER A 53 -4.80 -9.16 1.02
N PHE A 54 -4.11 -8.20 1.64
CA PHE A 54 -3.63 -8.29 3.01
C PHE A 54 -4.32 -7.23 3.87
N ARG A 55 -5.23 -7.69 4.74
CA ARG A 55 -6.10 -6.80 5.54
C ARG A 55 -6.89 -5.86 4.62
N SER A 56 -6.80 -4.54 4.83
CA SER A 56 -7.44 -3.51 4.01
C SER A 56 -6.58 -3.02 2.84
N LEU A 57 -5.47 -3.71 2.54
CA LEU A 57 -4.50 -3.33 1.51
C LEU A 57 -4.42 -4.40 0.43
N ARG A 58 -4.16 -3.98 -0.80
CA ARG A 58 -3.74 -4.79 -1.93
C ARG A 58 -2.25 -4.59 -2.13
N ILE A 59 -1.51 -5.68 -2.07
CA ILE A 59 -0.09 -5.75 -2.38
C ILE A 59 0.04 -6.33 -3.78
N THR A 60 0.65 -5.57 -4.70
CA THR A 60 1.01 -6.06 -6.02
C THR A 60 2.48 -6.45 -6.02
N TYR A 61 2.78 -7.66 -6.47
CA TYR A 61 4.14 -8.19 -6.54
C TYR A 61 4.38 -9.01 -7.80
N ALA A 62 5.65 -9.17 -8.16
CA ALA A 62 6.10 -10.11 -9.17
C ALA A 62 6.75 -11.33 -8.49
N LEU A 63 6.55 -12.50 -9.09
CA LEU A 63 7.11 -13.77 -8.63
C LEU A 63 8.02 -14.32 -9.73
N SER A 64 9.22 -14.76 -9.38
CA SER A 64 10.10 -15.45 -10.34
C SER A 64 9.52 -16.81 -10.74
N ASP A 65 9.88 -17.29 -11.94
CA ASP A 65 9.40 -18.59 -12.43
C ASP A 65 9.82 -19.77 -11.54
N GLN A 66 10.92 -19.62 -10.80
CA GLN A 66 11.43 -20.63 -9.85
C GLN A 66 10.87 -20.46 -8.43
N ILE A 67 10.05 -19.43 -8.17
CA ILE A 67 9.45 -19.13 -6.86
C ILE A 67 10.53 -18.92 -5.77
N ASP A 68 11.73 -18.54 -6.17
CA ASP A 68 12.86 -18.23 -5.30
C ASP A 68 12.97 -16.74 -4.99
N ARG A 69 12.24 -15.89 -5.74
CA ARG A 69 12.30 -14.43 -5.61
C ARG A 69 10.94 -13.76 -5.77
N ILE A 70 10.66 -12.83 -4.88
CA ILE A 70 9.48 -11.95 -4.90
C ILE A 70 9.96 -10.51 -5.02
N VAL A 71 9.34 -9.73 -5.91
CA VAL A 71 9.57 -8.28 -5.99
C VAL A 71 8.29 -7.53 -5.66
N LEU A 72 8.31 -6.77 -4.57
CA LEU A 72 7.19 -5.96 -4.11
C LEU A 72 7.12 -4.64 -4.89
N LEU A 73 6.01 -4.45 -5.61
CA LEU A 73 5.86 -3.37 -6.59
C LEU A 73 5.00 -2.21 -6.06
N ARG A 74 3.89 -2.54 -5.39
CA ARG A 74 2.90 -1.53 -4.99
C ARG A 74 2.09 -1.96 -3.78
N VAL A 75 1.66 -0.99 -2.99
CA VAL A 75 0.61 -1.16 -1.97
C VAL A 75 -0.48 -0.13 -2.23
N VAL A 76 -1.74 -0.54 -2.18
CA VAL A 76 -2.89 0.39 -2.25
C VAL A 76 -4.00 -0.08 -1.32
N PRO A 77 -4.85 0.81 -0.79
CA PRO A 77 -6.07 0.42 -0.10
C PRO A 77 -7.02 -0.38 -1.01
N LEU A 78 -7.67 -1.42 -0.49
CA LEU A 78 -8.69 -2.19 -1.22
C LEU A 78 -9.96 -1.38 -1.46
N GLU A 79 -10.33 -0.59 -0.48
CA GLU A 79 -11.36 0.42 -0.59
C GLU A 79 -10.66 1.75 -0.89
N SER A 80 -11.10 2.46 -1.94
CA SER A 80 -10.61 3.82 -2.16
C SER A 80 -10.80 4.59 -0.84
N PRO A 81 -9.78 5.30 -0.33
CA PRO A 81 -9.98 6.15 0.83
C PRO A 81 -11.12 7.09 0.48
N VAL A 82 -12.29 6.87 1.10
CA VAL A 82 -13.46 7.74 0.95
C VAL A 82 -12.92 9.15 1.10
N ALA A 83 -13.07 9.98 0.08
CA ALA A 83 -12.40 11.26 -0.08
C ALA A 83 -12.59 12.17 1.15
N ARG A 84 -11.81 11.94 2.20
CA ARG A 84 -11.77 12.73 3.44
C ARG A 84 -10.58 13.70 3.55
N PRO A 85 -9.73 14.01 2.54
CA PRO A 85 -8.80 15.12 2.69
C PRO A 85 -9.39 16.47 2.27
N ILE A 86 -10.26 16.53 1.24
CA ILE A 86 -10.71 17.83 0.70
C ILE A 86 -11.68 18.52 1.65
N GLN A 87 -12.63 17.78 2.26
CA GLN A 87 -13.59 18.41 3.17
C GLN A 87 -12.94 18.92 4.46
N ALA A 88 -11.93 18.22 5.00
CA ALA A 88 -11.19 18.66 6.18
C ALA A 88 -10.36 19.91 5.89
N VAL A 89 -9.69 19.96 4.74
CA VAL A 89 -8.94 21.14 4.28
C VAL A 89 -9.86 22.32 4.01
N LEU A 90 -10.99 22.11 3.31
CA LEU A 90 -11.97 23.17 3.05
C LEU A 90 -12.61 23.70 4.34
N LYS A 91 -12.84 22.84 5.34
CA LYS A 91 -13.34 23.27 6.66
C LYS A 91 -12.29 24.11 7.39
N ALA A 92 -11.02 23.71 7.35
CA ALA A 92 -9.92 24.51 7.92
C ALA A 92 -9.79 25.88 7.23
N ILE A 93 -9.87 25.93 5.90
CA ILE A 93 -9.84 27.20 5.13
C ILE A 93 -11.04 28.07 5.50
N ARG A 94 -12.23 27.50 5.66
CA ARG A 94 -13.43 28.25 6.06
C ARG A 94 -13.29 28.85 7.45
N VAL A 95 -12.78 28.08 8.42
CA VAL A 95 -12.49 28.58 9.78
C VAL A 95 -11.47 29.72 9.75
N ILE A 96 -10.40 29.60 8.95
CA ILE A 96 -9.40 30.67 8.81
C ILE A 96 -10.03 31.95 8.24
N ASN A 97 -10.89 31.83 7.22
CA ASN A 97 -11.56 32.99 6.63
C ASN A 97 -12.59 33.62 7.57
N ASP A 98 -13.32 32.83 8.36
CA ASP A 98 -14.27 33.34 9.34
C ASP A 98 -13.54 34.07 10.48
N VAL A 99 -12.38 33.56 10.92
CA VAL A 99 -11.50 34.26 11.87
C VAL A 99 -11.00 35.58 11.29
N LYS A 100 -10.50 35.59 10.05
CA LYS A 100 -10.04 36.83 9.38
C LYS A 100 -11.14 37.91 9.33
N ARG A 101 -12.38 37.51 9.02
CA ARG A 101 -13.55 38.41 9.02
C ARG A 101 -13.87 38.98 10.39
N LEU A 102 -13.73 38.20 11.47
CA LEU A 102 -13.96 38.67 12.83
C LEU A 102 -12.90 39.69 13.30
N PHE A 103 -11.69 39.63 12.73
CA PHE A 103 -10.59 40.55 13.05
C PHE A 103 -10.37 41.64 11.98
N GLY A 104 -11.25 41.76 10.98
CA GLY A 104 -11.23 42.86 10.00
C GLY A 104 -10.04 42.88 9.03
N LEU A 105 -9.47 41.70 8.72
CA LEU A 105 -8.40 41.51 7.71
C LEU A 105 -8.93 40.90 6.41
#